data_AF-A0A928XVF5-F1
#
_entry.id   AF-A0A928XVF5-F1
#
_cell.length_a   1.000
_cell.length_b   1.000
_cell.length_c   1.000
_cell.angle_alpha   90.00
_cell.angle_beta   90.00
_cell.angle_gamma   90.00
#
_symmetry.space_group_name_H-M   'P 1'
#
loop_
_entity.id
_entity.type
_entity.pdbx_description
1 polymer ?
#
loop_
_entity_poly.entity_id
_entity_poly.type
_entity_poly.pdbx_seq_one_letter_code
_entity_poly.pdbx_strand_id
1 'polypeptide(L)'
;MNEHDLHIGMRHVWGGEQPFGFNLADAGYHTYIIGKTGSGKTTLLRNLILQLIQQGHGVGLIDPHGDLAEDLLLHIPPQRAEQTVYFHPGDLDHPIGLSRARQSAEGCPKGERSEATSRSDREPPEPGRPTIPDTGCALAGARGVSE
;
A
#
# COMPACT_ATOMS: atom_id res chain seq x y z
N MET A 1 -20.07 -18.77 -18.93
CA MET A 1 -19.86 -18.33 -17.55
C MET A 1 -19.44 -16.88 -17.63
N ASN A 2 -20.01 -15.98 -16.83
CA ASN A 2 -19.62 -14.57 -16.88
C ASN A 2 -18.23 -14.47 -16.24
N GLU A 3 -17.19 -14.48 -17.07
CA GLU A 3 -15.81 -14.23 -16.68
C GLU A 3 -15.67 -12.73 -16.41
N HIS A 4 -15.80 -12.35 -15.14
CA HIS A 4 -15.42 -11.03 -14.67
C HIS A 4 -14.28 -11.21 -13.68
N ASP A 5 -13.19 -10.50 -13.90
CA ASP A 5 -12.06 -10.53 -12.98
C ASP A 5 -12.41 -9.78 -11.69
N LEU A 6 -13.17 -8.69 -11.76
CA LEU A 6 -13.59 -7.91 -10.59
C LEU A 6 -15.09 -7.91 -10.45
N HIS A 7 -15.59 -8.45 -9.34
CA HIS A 7 -17.01 -8.49 -9.01
C HIS A 7 -17.43 -7.29 -8.17
N ILE A 8 -18.49 -6.61 -8.61
CA ILE A 8 -19.10 -5.48 -7.89
C ILE A 8 -20.36 -5.93 -7.14
N GLY A 9 -21.17 -6.79 -7.75
CA GLY A 9 -22.43 -7.25 -7.16
C GLY A 9 -23.27 -8.07 -8.13
N MET A 10 -24.58 -8.07 -7.92
CA MET A 10 -25.55 -8.79 -8.74
C MET A 10 -26.41 -7.80 -9.54
N ARG A 11 -26.71 -8.14 -10.79
CA ARG A 11 -27.65 -7.43 -11.65
C ARG A 11 -28.90 -8.28 -11.85
N HIS A 12 -30.07 -7.67 -11.66
CA HIS A 12 -31.34 -8.28 -12.05
C HIS A 12 -31.51 -8.21 -13.57
N VAL A 13 -31.75 -9.38 -14.19
CA VAL A 13 -32.05 -9.52 -15.61
C VAL A 13 -33.31 -10.35 -15.78
N TRP A 14 -33.88 -10.33 -16.98
CA TRP A 14 -34.97 -11.25 -17.32
C TRP A 14 -34.45 -12.68 -17.25
N GLY A 15 -35.02 -13.48 -16.33
CA GLY A 15 -34.57 -14.86 -16.09
C GLY A 15 -33.66 -15.04 -14.87
N GLY A 16 -33.43 -14.01 -14.04
CA GLY A 16 -32.81 -14.18 -12.72
C GLY A 16 -31.79 -13.10 -12.36
N GLU A 17 -30.91 -13.44 -11.43
CA GLU A 17 -29.77 -12.61 -11.05
C GLU A 17 -28.50 -13.10 -11.73
N GLN A 18 -27.68 -12.16 -12.20
CA GLN A 18 -26.37 -12.45 -12.78
C GLN A 18 -25.29 -11.62 -12.09
N PRO A 19 -24.09 -12.17 -11.88
CA PRO A 19 -22.94 -11.40 -11.40
C PRO A 19 -22.63 -10.24 -12.34
N PHE A 20 -22.31 -9.09 -11.75
CA PHE A 20 -21.91 -7.87 -12.42
C PHE A 20 -20.51 -7.45 -11.95
N GLY A 21 -19.69 -7.07 -12.91
CA GLY A 21 -18.29 -6.78 -12.71
C GLY A 21 -17.65 -6.23 -13.98
N PHE A 22 -16.33 -6.10 -13.95
CA PHE A 22 -15.54 -5.71 -15.12
C PHE A 22 -14.25 -6.54 -15.18
N ASN A 23 -13.67 -6.59 -16.39
CA ASN A 23 -12.42 -7.29 -16.62
C ASN A 23 -11.24 -6.40 -16.27
N LEU A 24 -10.14 -7.00 -15.81
CA LEU A 24 -8.91 -6.27 -15.53
C LEU A 24 -8.33 -5.61 -16.79
N ALA A 25 -8.60 -6.20 -17.96
CA ALA A 25 -8.27 -5.59 -19.25
C ALA A 25 -8.87 -4.17 -19.40
N ASP A 26 -10.01 -3.91 -18.78
CA ASP A 26 -10.70 -2.61 -18.83
C ASP A 26 -10.22 -1.63 -17.75
N ALA A 27 -9.40 -2.08 -16.79
CA ALA A 27 -8.88 -1.22 -15.71
C ALA A 27 -8.02 -0.05 -16.22
N GLY A 28 -7.47 -0.16 -17.44
CA GLY A 28 -6.72 0.90 -18.11
C GLY A 28 -7.57 2.12 -18.52
N TYR A 29 -8.90 2.01 -18.55
CA TYR A 29 -9.78 3.11 -18.94
C TYR A 29 -10.11 4.08 -17.78
N HIS A 30 -9.56 3.83 -16.60
CA HIS A 30 -9.89 4.53 -15.35
C HIS A 30 -11.36 4.36 -14.95
N THR A 31 -11.64 4.43 -13.65
CA THR A 31 -13.01 4.29 -13.12
C THR A 31 -13.32 5.45 -12.21
N TYR A 32 -14.46 6.11 -12.45
CA TYR A 32 -14.94 7.21 -11.63
C TYR A 32 -16.19 6.78 -10.85
N ILE A 33 -16.10 6.81 -9.52
CA ILE A 33 -17.18 6.37 -8.62
C ILE A 33 -17.79 7.60 -7.94
N ILE A 34 -19.05 7.88 -8.23
CA ILE A 34 -19.78 9.03 -7.69
C ILE A 34 -20.90 8.55 -6.76
N GLY A 35 -21.11 9.26 -5.66
CA GLY A 35 -22.22 9.02 -4.74
C GLY A 35 -22.15 9.93 -3.51
N LYS A 36 -23.28 10.11 -2.83
CA LYS A 36 -23.34 10.88 -1.57
C LYS A 36 -22.56 10.20 -0.43
N THR A 37 -22.24 10.92 0.64
CA THR A 37 -21.69 10.29 1.85
C THR A 37 -22.62 9.21 2.37
N GLY A 38 -22.06 8.08 2.81
CA GLY A 38 -22.83 6.91 3.24
C GLY A 38 -23.41 6.05 2.10
N SER A 39 -23.12 6.35 0.83
CA SER A 39 -23.59 5.53 -0.31
C SER A 39 -22.75 4.26 -0.54
N GLY A 40 -21.80 3.93 0.34
CA GLY A 40 -20.96 2.74 0.22
C GLY A 40 -19.75 2.85 -0.73
N LYS A 41 -19.31 4.06 -1.11
CA LYS A 41 -18.15 4.24 -2.00
C LYS A 41 -16.86 3.62 -1.43
N THR A 42 -16.56 3.90 -0.16
CA THR A 42 -15.40 3.34 0.54
C THR A 42 -15.49 1.82 0.60
N THR A 43 -16.68 1.27 0.89
CA THR A 43 -16.94 -0.18 0.89
C THR A 43 -16.74 -0.80 -0.49
N LEU A 44 -17.20 -0.14 -1.55
CA LEU A 44 -16.99 -0.59 -2.93
C LEU A 44 -15.50 -0.63 -3.28
N LEU A 45 -14.77 0.45 -3.00
CA LEU A 45 -13.32 0.52 -3.21
C LEU A 45 -12.57 -0.56 -2.42
N ARG A 46 -12.89 -0.71 -1.13
CA ARG A 46 -12.35 -1.77 -0.27
C ARG A 46 -12.49 -3.15 -0.92
N ASN A 47 -13.71 -3.51 -1.32
CA ASN A 47 -14.00 -4.83 -1.88
C ASN A 47 -13.28 -5.07 -3.22
N LEU A 48 -13.14 -4.03 -4.06
CA LEU A 48 -12.37 -4.14 -5.31
C LEU A 48 -10.87 -4.31 -5.05
N ILE A 49 -10.32 -3.55 -4.10
CA ILE A 49 -8.90 -3.65 -3.72
C ILE A 49 -8.58 -5.03 -3.13
N LEU A 50 -9.46 -5.56 -2.28
CA LEU A 50 -9.27 -6.90 -1.70
C LEU A 50 -9.25 -7.99 -2.77
N GLN A 51 -10.14 -7.91 -3.76
CA GLN A 51 -10.13 -8.85 -4.89
C GLN A 51 -8.81 -8.79 -5.66
N LEU A 52 -8.30 -7.58 -5.95
CA LEU A 52 -7.00 -7.40 -6.61
C LEU A 52 -5.85 -8.01 -5.79
N ILE A 53 -5.81 -7.74 -4.49
CA ILE A 53 -4.76 -8.27 -3.59
C ILE A 53 -4.81 -9.81 -3.56
N GLN A 54 -6.00 -10.40 -3.48
CA GLN A 54 -6.23 -11.85 -3.47
C GLN A 54 -5.84 -12.51 -4.80
N GLN A 55 -6.10 -11.85 -5.92
CA GLN A 55 -5.74 -12.31 -7.26
C GLN A 55 -4.25 -12.18 -7.57
N GLY A 56 -3.49 -11.51 -6.72
CA GLY A 56 -2.07 -11.39 -6.88
C GLY A 56 -1.61 -10.03 -7.43
N HIS A 57 -2.52 -9.09 -7.67
CA HIS A 57 -2.19 -7.78 -8.22
C HIS A 57 -1.62 -6.83 -7.17
N GLY A 58 -0.71 -5.95 -7.59
CA GLY A 58 -0.24 -4.83 -6.78
C GLY A 58 -1.23 -3.67 -6.81
N VAL A 59 -1.43 -3.01 -5.68
CA VAL A 59 -2.38 -1.91 -5.54
C VAL A 59 -1.71 -0.74 -4.84
N GLY A 60 -1.94 0.48 -5.34
CA GLY A 60 -1.61 1.72 -4.65
C GLY A 60 -2.88 2.41 -4.18
N LEU A 61 -2.93 2.79 -2.91
CA LEU A 61 -4.04 3.56 -2.33
C LEU A 61 -3.51 4.89 -1.81
N ILE A 62 -4.19 5.97 -2.19
CA ILE A 62 -4.00 7.30 -1.60
C ILE A 62 -5.28 7.61 -0.86
N ASP A 63 -5.20 7.64 0.46
CA ASP A 63 -6.32 7.87 1.34
C ASP A 63 -6.02 9.05 2.28
N PRO A 64 -6.72 10.20 2.14
CA PRO A 64 -6.51 11.35 3.00
C PRO A 64 -7.04 11.15 4.43
N HIS A 65 -7.95 10.20 4.64
CA HIS A 65 -8.52 9.92 5.96
C HIS A 65 -7.77 8.82 6.69
N GLY A 66 -7.20 7.87 5.95
CA GLY A 66 -6.37 6.78 6.46
C GLY A 66 -7.16 5.57 6.97
N ASP A 67 -8.47 5.71 7.18
CA ASP A 67 -9.35 4.68 7.70
C ASP A 67 -9.45 3.47 6.76
N LEU A 68 -9.51 3.71 5.44
CA LEU A 68 -9.52 2.63 4.45
C LEU A 68 -8.16 1.95 4.36
N ALA A 69 -7.06 2.71 4.45
CA ALA A 69 -5.72 2.16 4.40
C ALA A 69 -5.44 1.23 5.60
N GLU A 70 -5.79 1.66 6.81
CA GLU A 70 -5.63 0.87 8.03
C GLU A 70 -6.46 -0.42 7.99
N ASP A 71 -7.72 -0.34 7.55
CA ASP A 71 -8.58 -1.51 7.41
C ASP A 71 -8.03 -2.50 6.37
N LEU A 72 -7.50 -2.03 5.24
CA LEU A 72 -6.90 -2.91 4.24
C LEU A 72 -5.66 -3.63 4.75
N LEU A 73 -4.82 -2.99 5.57
CA LEU A 73 -3.62 -3.63 6.14
C LEU A 73 -3.96 -4.91 6.94
N LEU A 74 -5.12 -4.93 7.61
CA LEU A 74 -5.59 -6.09 8.37
C LEU A 74 -5.95 -7.30 7.49
N HIS A 75 -6.17 -7.07 6.19
CA HIS A 75 -6.63 -8.10 5.24
C HIS A 75 -5.53 -8.54 4.28
N ILE A 76 -4.31 -8.01 4.40
CA ILE A 76 -3.18 -8.40 3.55
C ILE A 76 -2.71 -9.80 3.96
N PRO A 77 -2.57 -10.74 3.00
CA PRO A 77 -2.11 -12.08 3.32
C PRO A 77 -0.67 -12.04 3.87
N PRO A 78 -0.33 -12.85 4.90
CA PRO A 78 0.98 -12.81 5.56
C PRO A 78 2.17 -12.94 4.59
N GLN A 79 2.01 -13.70 3.51
CA GLN A 79 3.04 -13.93 2.49
C GLN A 79 3.41 -12.65 1.71
N ARG A 80 2.60 -11.60 1.80
CA ARG A 80 2.79 -10.30 1.13
C ARG A 80 3.08 -9.14 2.08
N ALA A 81 3.12 -9.41 3.39
CA ALA A 81 3.38 -8.38 4.39
C ALA A 81 4.73 -7.67 4.15
N GLU A 82 5.77 -8.42 3.74
CA GLU A 82 7.10 -7.88 3.43
C GLU A 82 7.13 -6.98 2.17
N GLN A 83 6.12 -7.07 1.31
CA GLN A 83 6.00 -6.28 0.07
C GLN A 83 5.07 -5.06 0.25
N THR A 84 4.51 -4.89 1.45
CA THR A 84 3.56 -3.83 1.76
C THR A 84 4.29 -2.64 2.35
N VAL A 85 4.02 -1.45 1.81
CA VAL A 85 4.54 -0.18 2.35
C VAL A 85 3.34 0.66 2.78
N TYR A 86 3.29 1.00 4.07
CA TYR A 86 2.32 1.95 4.61
C TYR A 86 3.03 3.26 4.95
N PHE A 87 2.65 4.34 4.27
CA PHE A 87 3.25 5.66 4.46
C PHE A 87 2.22 6.61 5.06
N HIS A 88 2.42 7.00 6.32
CA HIS A 88 1.60 8.00 6.99
C HIS A 88 2.49 9.19 7.42
N PRO A 89 2.41 10.35 6.74
CA PRO A 89 3.31 11.48 7.00
C PRO A 89 3.11 12.12 8.38
N GLY A 90 1.98 11.86 9.05
CA GLY A 90 1.72 12.31 10.41
C GLY A 90 2.21 11.33 11.49
N ASP A 91 2.71 10.15 11.13
CA ASP A 91 3.25 9.18 12.09
C ASP A 91 4.71 9.56 12.39
N LEU A 92 4.91 10.15 13.56
CA LEU A 92 6.22 10.56 14.06
C LEU A 92 6.98 9.40 14.74
N ASP A 93 6.29 8.33 15.09
CA ASP A 93 6.87 7.16 15.76
C ASP A 93 7.48 6.19 14.73
N HIS A 94 6.92 6.13 13.52
CA HIS A 94 7.40 5.29 12.43
C HIS A 94 7.57 6.07 11.10
N PRO A 95 8.46 7.10 11.07
CA PRO A 95 8.65 7.90 9.87
C PRO A 95 9.35 7.08 8.77
N ILE A 96 8.69 6.92 7.63
CA ILE A 96 9.33 6.37 6.42
C ILE A 96 9.92 7.51 5.60
N GLY A 97 11.23 7.46 5.37
CA GLY A 97 11.94 8.44 4.55
C GLY A 97 11.61 8.31 3.06
N LEU A 98 10.72 9.17 2.55
CA LEU A 98 10.51 9.31 1.10
C LEU A 98 11.39 10.45 0.56
N SER A 99 12.64 10.13 0.19
CA SER A 99 13.53 11.11 -0.45
C SER A 99 13.18 11.28 -1.93
N ARG A 100 12.73 12.48 -2.31
CA ARG A 100 12.45 12.84 -3.73
C ARG A 100 13.68 12.74 -4.66
N ALA A 101 14.88 12.73 -4.09
CA ALA A 101 16.14 12.85 -4.83
C ALA A 101 16.68 11.54 -5.42
N ARG A 102 16.10 10.36 -5.14
CA ARG A 102 16.46 9.12 -5.83
C ARG A 102 15.60 8.94 -7.09
N GLN A 103 15.93 9.70 -8.12
CA GLN A 103 15.57 9.37 -9.49
C GLN A 103 16.85 9.09 -10.27
N SER A 104 17.19 7.81 -10.41
CA SER A 104 18.04 7.26 -11.46
C SER A 104 17.96 5.75 -11.34
N ALA A 105 17.22 5.13 -12.25
CA ALA A 105 17.26 3.71 -12.47
C ALA A 105 18.48 3.41 -13.34
N GLU A 106 19.66 3.16 -12.76
CA GLU A 106 20.70 2.35 -13.38
C GLU A 106 21.51 1.63 -12.30
N GLY A 107 21.54 0.29 -12.39
CA GLY A 107 22.48 -0.60 -11.70
C GLY A 107 22.52 -0.49 -10.17
N CYS A 108 21.69 -1.24 -9.45
CA CYS A 108 22.06 -1.64 -8.09
C CYS A 108 23.22 -2.65 -8.20
N PRO A 109 24.46 -2.34 -7.82
CA PRO A 109 25.56 -3.29 -7.91
C PRO A 109 25.28 -4.38 -6.88
N LYS A 110 25.16 -5.63 -7.35
CA LYS A 110 25.12 -6.77 -6.44
C LYS A 110 26.48 -6.89 -5.77
N GLY A 111 26.53 -6.45 -4.51
CA GLY A 111 27.60 -6.76 -3.58
C GLY A 111 28.80 -5.84 -3.68
N GLU A 112 28.69 -4.64 -3.09
CA GLU A 112 29.87 -3.93 -2.59
C GLU A 112 29.55 -3.37 -1.19
N ARG A 113 30.26 -3.94 -0.22
CA ARG A 113 30.33 -3.51 1.17
C ARG A 113 31.56 -2.60 1.23
N SER A 114 31.39 -1.29 1.09
CA SER A 114 32.42 -0.28 1.36
C SER A 114 31.74 1.08 1.48
N GLU A 115 32.22 2.07 2.20
CA GLU A 115 33.27 2.24 3.20
C GLU A 115 32.88 3.56 3.87
N ALA A 116 33.20 3.69 5.16
CA ALA A 116 32.86 4.87 5.95
C ALA A 116 33.38 6.15 5.28
N THR A 117 32.48 7.05 4.89
CA THR A 117 32.85 8.43 4.57
C THR A 117 33.37 9.08 5.84
N SER A 118 34.59 9.62 5.75
CA SER A 118 35.42 10.14 6.82
C SER A 118 34.66 11.07 7.79
N ARG A 119 34.79 10.74 9.07
CA ARG A 119 34.41 11.56 10.23
C ARG A 119 35.27 12.84 10.25
N SER A 120 34.74 13.99 9.83
CA SER A 120 35.29 15.28 10.30
C SER A 120 34.28 16.43 10.38
N ASP A 121 33.15 16.40 9.67
CA ASP A 121 32.29 17.59 9.56
C ASP A 121 30.87 17.42 10.13
N ARG A 122 30.67 16.56 11.14
CA ARG A 122 29.39 16.52 11.87
C ARG A 122 29.49 17.32 13.16
N GLU A 123 28.75 18.42 13.18
CA GLU A 123 28.37 19.18 14.37
C GLU A 123 27.90 18.21 15.49
N PRO A 124 28.31 18.42 16.76
CA PRO A 124 28.01 17.47 17.82
C PRO A 124 26.49 17.31 18.01
N PRO A 125 25.99 16.09 18.25
CA PRO A 125 24.56 15.87 18.44
C PRO A 125 24.07 16.54 19.73
N GLU A 126 22.99 17.32 19.60
CA GLU A 126 22.21 17.89 20.72
C GLU A 126 21.79 16.77 21.70
N PRO A 127 22.00 16.93 23.02
CA PRO A 127 21.66 15.91 24.00
C PRO A 127 20.14 15.75 24.09
N GLY A 128 19.63 14.57 23.72
CA GLY A 128 18.21 14.20 23.86
C GLY A 128 17.50 13.79 22.57
N ARG A 129 18.16 13.84 21.41
CA ARG A 129 17.58 13.33 20.16
C ARG A 129 17.93 11.84 19.96
N PRO A 130 16.95 10.93 19.77
CA PRO A 130 17.26 9.54 19.44
C PRO A 130 17.96 9.50 18.08
N THR A 131 19.10 8.82 18.03
CA THR A 131 19.83 8.58 16.78
C THR A 131 19.13 7.46 16.02
N ILE A 132 18.70 7.74 14.80
CA ILE A 132 18.19 6.72 13.89
C ILE A 132 19.41 5.88 13.48
N PRO A 133 19.46 4.57 13.77
CA PRO A 133 20.58 3.75 13.35
C PRO A 133 20.58 3.65 11.82
N ASP A 134 21.76 3.80 11.21
CA ASP A 134 22.05 3.62 9.78
C ASP A 134 21.87 2.14 9.35
N THR A 135 20.70 1.57 9.60
CA THR A 135 20.34 0.22 9.19
C THR A 135 19.50 0.36 7.93
N GLY A 136 20.10 0.08 6.79
CA GLY A 136 19.40 0.04 5.52
C GLY A 136 18.15 -0.85 5.60
N CYS A 137 17.07 -0.39 4.95
CA CYS A 137 15.86 -1.15 4.60
C CYS A 137 15.63 -2.44 5.42
N ALA A 138 15.00 -2.33 6.58
CA ALA A 138 14.39 -3.48 7.23
C ALA A 138 13.19 -3.05 8.08
N LEU A 139 12.01 -3.51 7.63
CA LEU A 139 10.90 -4.03 8.43
C LEU A 139 10.38 -3.15 9.59
N ALA A 140 9.31 -2.41 9.34
CA ALA A 140 8.36 -2.04 10.39
C ALA A 140 7.30 -3.14 10.48
N GLY A 141 7.32 -3.90 11.57
CA GLY A 141 6.63 -5.16 11.75
C GLY A 141 5.10 -5.07 11.69
N ALA A 142 4.51 -6.09 11.07
CA ALA A 142 3.15 -6.49 11.36
C ALA A 142 3.06 -6.83 12.86
N ARG A 143 2.37 -5.99 13.65
CA ARG A 143 1.99 -6.37 15.01
C ARG A 143 0.84 -7.36 14.91
N GLY A 144 1.12 -8.63 15.24
CA GLY A 144 0.10 -9.61 15.56
C GLY A 144 -0.76 -9.09 16.72
N VAL A 145 -2.07 -9.09 16.53
CA VAL A 145 -3.05 -8.87 17.59
C VAL A 145 -3.22 -10.21 18.31
N SER A 146 -2.71 -10.30 19.53
CA SER A 146 -2.95 -11.43 20.44
C SER A 146 -4.26 -11.21 21.20
N GLU A 147 -5.15 -12.22 21.08
CA GLU A 147 -6.34 -12.60 21.88
C GLU A 147 -7.26 -11.53 22.48
#